data_AF-A0A6A7G944-F1
#
_entry.id   AF-A0A6A7G944-F1
#
_cell.length_a   1.000
_cell.length_b   1.000
_cell.length_c   1.000
_cell.angle_alpha   90.00
_cell.angle_beta   90.00
_cell.angle_gamma   90.00
#
_symmetry.space_group_name_H-M   'P 1'
#
loop_
_entity.id
_entity.type
_entity.pdbx_description
1 polymer ?
#
loop_
_entity_poly.entity_id
_entity_poly.type
_entity_poly.pdbx_seq_one_letter_code
_entity_poly.pdbx_strand_id
1 'polypeptide(L)'
;MGIQGLLPLLRSIEDSVHISHYKNQRVGVDTYCWLHKGVYSCSTDLCLGRATDRYIEFCLKRVRLLLHHRVIPVMIFDGGKLPQKMEKEKERESKRAAYKEKGLMSLAEGNATAANNCFQHAVDVTPLMASKLIKKLKEMDVECIVAPYEADSQLAFLSKTDQIQCVISEDSDLLTFGCKRVLFKMDEQGHGKEIRLKNLGAVTDVNFVNWSHEMIQEMCVLSGCDYVQSIPGVGLKRAYQLMRDFKDAKRA
;
A
#
# COMPACT_ATOMS: atom_id res chain seq x y z
N MET A 1 2.56 -1.84 4.09
CA MET A 1 2.68 -0.47 4.61
C MET A 1 1.49 -0.24 5.56
N GLY A 2 1.39 0.92 6.21
CA GLY A 2 0.25 1.22 7.12
C GLY A 2 0.38 0.78 8.58
N ILE A 3 -0.78 0.63 9.24
CA ILE A 3 -0.92 0.33 10.67
C ILE A 3 -0.25 -0.98 11.08
N GLN A 4 0.76 -0.86 11.96
CA GLN A 4 1.55 -1.99 12.41
C GLN A 4 0.70 -3.01 13.19
N GLY A 5 0.73 -4.26 12.74
CA GLY A 5 0.04 -5.38 13.41
C GLY A 5 -1.43 -5.57 13.00
N LEU A 6 -2.00 -4.70 12.15
CA LEU A 6 -3.40 -4.80 11.75
C LEU A 6 -3.68 -6.04 10.88
N LEU A 7 -2.92 -6.29 9.82
CA LEU A 7 -3.15 -7.49 8.99
C LEU A 7 -2.99 -8.81 9.79
N PRO A 8 -1.95 -8.99 10.63
CA PRO A 8 -1.88 -10.14 11.51
C PRO A 8 -3.12 -10.32 12.40
N LEU A 9 -3.69 -9.23 12.94
CA LEU A 9 -4.90 -9.26 13.77
C LEU A 9 -6.15 -9.71 12.97
N LEU A 10 -6.19 -9.39 11.68
CA LEU A 10 -7.32 -9.69 10.79
C LEU A 10 -7.15 -11.02 10.03
N ARG A 11 -6.12 -11.81 10.35
CA ARG A 11 -5.80 -13.05 9.60
C ARG A 11 -6.96 -14.05 9.55
N SER A 12 -7.76 -14.11 10.61
CA SER A 12 -8.90 -15.04 10.71
C SER A 12 -10.03 -14.76 9.71
N ILE A 13 -10.04 -13.58 9.08
CA ILE A 13 -11.03 -13.17 8.08
C ILE A 13 -10.41 -12.97 6.68
N GLU A 14 -9.16 -13.41 6.50
CA GLU A 14 -8.49 -13.41 5.19
C GLU A 14 -9.02 -14.57 4.33
N ASP A 15 -9.70 -14.23 3.23
CA ASP A 15 -10.13 -15.19 2.22
C ASP A 15 -9.07 -15.32 1.12
N SER A 16 -8.76 -16.54 0.68
CA SER A 16 -7.89 -16.74 -0.49
C SER A 16 -8.71 -16.55 -1.76
N VAL A 17 -8.40 -15.55 -2.56
CA VAL A 17 -9.18 -15.16 -3.74
C VAL A 17 -8.28 -15.05 -4.96
N HIS A 18 -8.78 -15.53 -6.10
CA HIS A 18 -8.14 -15.30 -7.41
C HIS A 18 -8.81 -14.12 -8.11
N ILE A 19 -8.02 -13.31 -8.82
CA ILE A 19 -8.48 -12.06 -9.42
C ILE A 19 -9.61 -12.21 -10.44
N SER A 20 -9.73 -13.38 -11.06
CA SER A 20 -10.86 -13.73 -11.93
C SER A 20 -12.23 -13.69 -11.24
N HIS A 21 -12.28 -13.69 -9.90
CA HIS A 21 -13.51 -13.43 -9.14
C HIS A 21 -14.14 -12.06 -9.50
N TYR A 22 -13.31 -11.11 -9.90
CA TYR A 22 -13.71 -9.74 -10.30
C TYR A 22 -13.88 -9.58 -11.81
N LYS A 23 -14.11 -10.67 -12.55
CA LYS A 23 -14.37 -10.63 -13.99
C LYS A 23 -15.50 -9.64 -14.33
N ASN A 24 -15.25 -8.79 -15.31
CA ASN A 24 -16.10 -7.69 -15.77
C ASN A 24 -16.39 -6.60 -14.71
N GLN A 25 -15.63 -6.56 -13.61
CA GLN A 25 -15.78 -5.56 -12.55
C GLN A 25 -14.59 -4.60 -12.57
N ARG A 26 -14.80 -3.40 -12.02
CA ARG A 26 -13.76 -2.39 -11.87
C ARG A 26 -12.99 -2.65 -10.57
N VAL A 27 -11.67 -2.71 -10.66
CA VAL A 27 -10.77 -2.94 -9.51
C VAL A 27 -9.76 -1.80 -9.44
N GLY A 28 -9.76 -1.10 -8.31
CA GLY A 28 -8.77 -0.06 -8.04
C GLY A 28 -7.42 -0.68 -7.71
N VAL A 29 -6.34 -0.09 -8.24
CA VAL A 29 -4.98 -0.52 -7.95
C VAL A 29 -4.24 0.63 -7.31
N ASP A 30 -3.72 0.39 -6.11
CA ASP A 30 -2.66 1.22 -5.54
C ASP A 30 -1.39 0.99 -6.36
N THR A 31 -1.09 1.94 -7.25
CA THR A 31 -0.01 1.75 -8.23
C THR A 31 1.37 1.89 -7.59
N TYR A 32 1.49 2.68 -6.52
CA TYR A 32 2.76 2.88 -5.82
C TYR A 32 3.22 1.59 -5.15
N CYS A 33 2.30 0.77 -4.62
CA CYS A 33 2.63 -0.58 -4.15
C CYS A 33 3.35 -1.44 -5.20
N TRP A 34 2.94 -1.36 -6.48
CA TRP A 34 3.61 -2.09 -7.56
C TRP A 34 4.90 -1.42 -8.02
N LEU A 35 4.94 -0.10 -8.11
CA LEU A 35 6.16 0.63 -8.44
C LEU A 35 7.28 0.34 -7.43
N HIS A 36 6.98 0.41 -6.12
CA HIS A 36 7.95 0.11 -5.06
C HIS A 36 8.51 -1.32 -5.16
N LYS A 37 7.68 -2.32 -5.49
CA LYS A 37 8.17 -3.68 -5.73
C LYS A 37 8.97 -3.79 -7.03
N GLY A 38 8.54 -3.09 -8.09
CA GLY A 38 9.19 -3.12 -9.40
C GLY A 38 10.60 -2.54 -9.38
N VAL A 39 10.83 -1.47 -8.62
CA VAL A 39 12.15 -0.82 -8.55
C VAL A 39 13.20 -1.69 -7.87
N TYR A 40 12.84 -2.65 -7.03
CA TYR A 40 13.81 -3.56 -6.39
C TYR A 40 14.59 -4.39 -7.40
N SER A 41 13.98 -4.74 -8.54
CA SER A 41 14.64 -5.48 -9.62
C SER A 41 15.70 -4.67 -10.37
N CYS A 42 15.66 -3.34 -10.26
CA CYS A 42 16.53 -2.40 -10.98
C CYS A 42 17.09 -1.28 -10.10
N SER A 43 17.16 -1.53 -8.79
CA SER A 43 17.58 -0.56 -7.77
C SER A 43 18.99 -0.04 -8.02
N THR A 44 19.92 -0.93 -8.36
CA THR A 44 21.31 -0.55 -8.72
C THR A 44 21.35 0.44 -9.88
N ASP A 45 20.64 0.17 -10.98
CA ASP A 45 20.63 1.06 -12.14
C ASP A 45 20.02 2.43 -11.79
N LEU A 46 18.90 2.42 -11.07
CA LEU A 46 18.21 3.64 -10.63
C LEU A 46 19.09 4.49 -9.70
N CYS A 47 19.74 3.87 -8.71
CA CYS A 47 20.61 4.58 -7.77
C CYS A 47 21.86 5.16 -8.45
N LEU A 48 22.36 4.51 -9.50
CA LEU A 48 23.50 4.95 -10.31
C LEU A 48 23.12 5.88 -11.47
N GLY A 49 21.83 6.21 -11.63
CA GLY A 49 21.36 7.09 -12.71
C GLY A 49 21.39 6.47 -14.11
N ARG A 50 21.45 5.14 -14.20
CA ARG A 50 21.39 4.41 -15.47
C ARG A 50 19.93 4.26 -15.92
N ALA A 51 19.71 4.38 -17.23
CA ALA A 51 18.38 4.23 -17.80
C ALA A 51 17.86 2.78 -17.65
N THR A 52 16.63 2.63 -17.17
CA THR A 52 15.96 1.33 -17.02
C THR A 52 14.45 1.55 -17.05
N ASP A 53 13.72 0.59 -17.62
CA ASP A 53 12.25 0.55 -17.62
C ASP A 53 11.73 -0.76 -16.99
N ARG A 54 12.58 -1.52 -16.28
CA ARG A 54 12.22 -2.81 -15.67
C ARG A 54 11.05 -2.70 -14.68
N TYR A 55 10.97 -1.60 -13.93
CA TYR A 55 9.84 -1.32 -13.03
C TYR A 55 8.53 -1.07 -13.77
N ILE A 56 8.58 -0.53 -15.00
CA ILE A 56 7.40 -0.34 -15.86
C ILE A 56 6.90 -1.72 -16.30
N GLU A 57 7.78 -2.55 -16.86
CA GLU A 57 7.39 -3.89 -17.34
C GLU A 57 6.84 -4.77 -16.20
N PHE A 58 7.38 -4.64 -14.99
CA PHE A 58 6.83 -5.27 -13.79
C PHE A 58 5.37 -4.89 -13.51
N CYS A 59 5.01 -3.61 -13.67
CA CYS A 59 3.64 -3.14 -13.52
C CYS A 59 2.76 -3.59 -14.69
N LEU A 60 3.24 -3.46 -15.92
CA LEU A 60 2.50 -3.84 -17.13
C LEU A 60 2.18 -5.34 -17.16
N LYS A 61 3.08 -6.22 -16.71
CA LYS A 61 2.81 -7.66 -16.58
C LYS A 61 1.57 -7.94 -15.73
N ARG A 62 1.39 -7.23 -14.61
CA ARG A 62 0.21 -7.37 -13.75
C ARG A 62 -1.04 -6.78 -14.36
N VAL A 63 -0.93 -5.63 -15.02
CA VAL A 63 -2.06 -5.04 -15.75
C VAL A 63 -2.55 -6.00 -16.85
N ARG A 64 -1.64 -6.59 -17.63
CA ARG A 64 -1.98 -7.60 -18.64
C ARG A 64 -2.66 -8.82 -18.03
N LEU A 65 -2.24 -9.27 -16.84
CA LEU A 65 -2.93 -10.34 -16.10
C LEU A 65 -4.38 -9.96 -15.73
N LEU A 66 -4.62 -8.74 -15.24
CA LEU A 66 -5.97 -8.26 -14.93
C LEU A 66 -6.85 -8.25 -16.18
N LEU A 67 -6.34 -7.67 -17.28
CA LEU A 67 -7.03 -7.60 -18.56
C LEU A 67 -7.31 -8.99 -19.15
N HIS A 68 -6.36 -9.93 -19.02
CA HIS A 68 -6.53 -11.32 -19.44
C HIS A 68 -7.74 -11.99 -18.77
N HIS A 69 -7.94 -11.74 -17.48
CA HIS A 69 -9.11 -12.23 -16.73
C HIS A 69 -10.37 -11.35 -16.89
N ARG A 70 -10.34 -10.37 -17.80
CA ARG A 70 -11.39 -9.38 -18.05
C ARG A 70 -11.76 -8.56 -16.82
N VAL A 71 -10.80 -8.32 -15.93
CA VAL A 71 -10.93 -7.32 -14.86
C VAL A 71 -10.65 -5.94 -15.47
N ILE A 72 -11.38 -4.91 -15.05
CA ILE A 72 -11.22 -3.54 -15.54
C ILE A 72 -10.36 -2.77 -14.52
N PRO A 73 -9.03 -2.65 -14.71
CA PRO A 73 -8.17 -1.96 -13.77
C PRO A 73 -8.39 -0.44 -13.80
N VAL A 74 -8.46 0.16 -12.62
CA VAL A 74 -8.39 1.62 -12.42
C VAL A 74 -7.13 1.93 -11.62
N MET A 75 -6.11 2.45 -12.29
CA MET A 75 -4.78 2.65 -11.72
C MET A 75 -4.74 3.98 -10.96
N ILE A 76 -4.56 3.93 -9.63
CA ILE A 76 -4.51 5.12 -8.78
C ILE A 76 -3.06 5.43 -8.42
N PHE A 77 -2.68 6.70 -8.57
CA PHE A 77 -1.35 7.23 -8.25
C PHE A 77 -1.45 8.30 -7.17
N ASP A 78 -0.42 8.40 -6.33
CA ASP A 78 -0.26 9.54 -5.44
C ASP A 78 -0.03 10.83 -6.23
N GLY A 79 -0.51 11.94 -5.69
CA GLY A 79 -0.29 13.30 -6.16
C GLY A 79 0.54 14.12 -5.19
N GLY A 80 -0.06 15.16 -4.62
CA GLY A 80 0.62 16.09 -3.72
C GLY A 80 1.06 15.46 -2.39
N LYS A 81 2.12 15.99 -1.80
CA LYS A 81 2.53 15.62 -0.44
C LYS A 81 1.58 16.22 0.61
N LEU A 82 1.21 15.43 1.61
CA LEU A 82 0.44 15.94 2.75
C LEU A 82 1.35 16.58 3.81
N PRO A 83 1.00 17.77 4.35
CA PRO A 83 1.72 18.41 5.44
C PRO A 83 1.91 17.48 6.66
N GLN A 84 0.87 16.73 7.03
CA GLN A 84 0.88 15.83 8.19
C GLN A 84 1.87 14.67 8.05
N LYS A 85 2.30 14.30 6.84
CA LYS A 85 3.29 13.23 6.60
C LYS A 85 4.70 13.74 6.34
N MET A 86 4.95 15.06 6.40
CA MET A 86 6.25 15.63 6.06
C MET A 86 7.40 15.09 6.89
N GLU A 87 7.18 14.87 8.20
CA GLU A 87 8.22 14.31 9.08
C GLU A 87 8.61 12.89 8.65
N LYS A 88 7.62 12.01 8.40
CA LYS A 88 7.86 10.65 7.91
C LYS A 88 8.53 10.64 6.54
N GLU A 89 8.15 11.54 5.65
CA GLU A 89 8.79 11.67 4.34
C GLU A 89 10.26 12.12 4.47
N LYS A 90 10.56 13.05 5.38
CA LYS A 90 11.93 13.48 5.67
C LYS A 90 12.76 12.34 6.28
N GLU A 91 12.19 11.54 7.18
CA GLU A 91 12.85 10.34 7.70
C GLU A 91 13.15 9.31 6.60
N ARG A 92 12.18 9.07 5.70
CA ARG A 92 12.35 8.17 4.56
C ARG A 92 13.45 8.69 3.63
N GLU A 93 13.47 9.97 3.34
CA GLU A 93 14.50 10.61 2.51
C GLU A 93 15.90 10.49 3.13
N SER A 94 16.05 10.79 4.42
CA SER A 94 17.31 10.65 5.15
C SER A 94 17.82 9.20 5.15
N LYS A 95 16.93 8.23 5.42
CA LYS A 95 17.28 6.80 5.36
C LYS A 95 17.75 6.40 3.96
N ARG A 96 17.04 6.81 2.90
CA ARG A 96 17.43 6.52 1.51
C ARG A 96 18.80 7.09 1.17
N ALA A 97 19.10 8.32 1.59
CA ALA A 97 20.41 8.95 1.37
C ALA A 97 21.54 8.16 2.05
N ALA A 98 21.34 7.77 3.31
CA ALA A 98 22.33 6.98 4.05
C ALA A 98 22.57 5.59 3.43
N TYR A 99 21.51 4.91 2.97
CA TYR A 99 21.67 3.63 2.27
C TYR A 99 22.32 3.79 0.89
N LYS A 100 22.09 4.90 0.20
CA LYS A 100 22.74 5.19 -1.08
C LYS A 100 24.25 5.30 -0.91
N GLU A 101 24.70 6.05 0.09
CA GLU A 101 26.12 6.22 0.41
C GLU A 101 26.78 4.87 0.74
N LYS A 102 26.15 4.08 1.63
CA LYS A 102 26.62 2.72 1.96
C LYS A 102 26.72 1.82 0.73
N GLY A 103 25.72 1.88 -0.16
CA GLY A 103 25.71 1.11 -1.40
C GLY A 103 26.85 1.48 -2.34
N LEU A 104 27.17 2.78 -2.44
CA LEU A 104 28.31 3.25 -3.24
C LEU A 104 29.66 2.79 -2.66
N MET A 105 29.81 2.82 -1.34
CA MET A 105 31.03 2.31 -0.67
C MET A 105 31.23 0.81 -0.93
N SER A 106 30.20 -0.01 -0.71
CA SER A 106 30.29 -1.45 -0.99
C SER A 106 30.56 -1.76 -2.46
N LEU A 107 30.07 -0.92 -3.38
CA LEU A 107 30.35 -1.07 -4.81
C LEU A 107 31.82 -0.75 -5.13
N ALA A 108 32.39 0.28 -4.49
CA ALA A 108 33.81 0.63 -4.64
C ALA A 108 34.75 -0.45 -4.10
N GLU A 109 34.33 -1.19 -3.07
CA GLU A 109 35.03 -2.35 -2.52
C GLU A 109 34.86 -3.63 -3.39
N GLY A 110 34.11 -3.57 -4.49
CA GLY A 110 33.85 -4.70 -5.37
C GLY A 110 32.76 -5.67 -4.88
N ASN A 111 32.06 -5.34 -3.79
CA ASN A 111 30.97 -6.18 -3.25
C ASN A 111 29.61 -5.78 -3.84
N ALA A 112 29.33 -6.26 -5.05
CA ALA A 112 28.09 -5.97 -5.78
C ALA A 112 26.83 -6.44 -5.05
N THR A 113 26.88 -7.57 -4.33
CA THR A 113 25.73 -8.11 -3.59
C THR A 113 25.35 -7.20 -2.42
N ALA A 114 26.32 -6.77 -1.62
CA ALA A 114 26.09 -5.84 -0.52
C ALA A 114 25.61 -4.47 -1.02
N ALA A 115 26.20 -3.98 -2.12
CA ALA A 115 25.77 -2.75 -2.77
C ALA A 115 24.31 -2.80 -3.20
N ASN A 116 23.89 -3.88 -3.88
CA ASN A 116 22.52 -4.04 -4.34
C ASN A 116 21.52 -4.10 -3.17
N ASN A 117 21.86 -4.79 -2.07
CA ASN A 117 21.01 -4.80 -0.87
C ASN A 117 20.83 -3.39 -0.28
N CYS A 118 21.88 -2.57 -0.26
CA CYS A 118 21.78 -1.17 0.15
C CYS A 118 20.95 -0.35 -0.84
N PHE A 119 21.15 -0.52 -2.15
CA PHE A 119 20.39 0.19 -3.17
C PHE A 119 18.89 -0.14 -3.14
N GLN A 120 18.49 -1.36 -2.79
CA GLN A 120 17.08 -1.70 -2.57
C GLN A 120 16.42 -0.86 -1.46
N HIS A 121 17.18 -0.44 -0.45
CA HIS A 121 16.71 0.45 0.62
C HIS A 121 16.86 1.94 0.27
N ALA A 122 17.68 2.27 -0.73
CA ALA A 122 17.96 3.63 -1.16
C ALA A 122 17.07 4.12 -2.31
N VAL A 123 16.56 3.19 -3.12
CA VAL A 123 15.80 3.52 -4.33
C VAL A 123 14.48 4.22 -3.99
N ASP A 124 14.19 5.27 -4.75
CA ASP A 124 12.98 6.07 -4.61
C ASP A 124 12.07 5.93 -5.85
N VAL A 125 10.77 6.04 -5.64
CA VAL A 125 9.78 6.06 -6.73
C VAL A 125 9.42 7.51 -7.01
N THR A 126 9.96 8.03 -8.12
CA THR A 126 9.80 9.46 -8.46
C THR A 126 8.51 9.73 -9.26
N PRO A 127 7.98 10.98 -9.23
CA PRO A 127 6.86 11.38 -10.08
C PRO A 127 7.14 11.18 -11.58
N LEU A 128 8.40 11.27 -12.01
CA LEU A 128 8.78 11.00 -13.40
C LEU A 128 8.58 9.52 -13.77
N MET A 129 8.91 8.60 -12.86
CA MET A 129 8.69 7.17 -13.06
C MET A 129 7.20 6.83 -13.13
N ALA A 130 6.39 7.42 -12.23
CA ALA A 130 4.93 7.33 -12.29
C ALA A 130 4.39 7.88 -13.63
N SER A 131 4.85 9.06 -14.06
CA SER A 131 4.46 9.67 -15.34
C SER A 131 4.79 8.77 -16.55
N LYS A 132 5.97 8.13 -16.56
CA LYS A 132 6.34 7.16 -17.61
C LYS A 132 5.39 5.97 -17.65
N LEU A 133 5.03 5.41 -16.48
CA LEU A 133 4.07 4.31 -16.40
C LEU A 133 2.67 4.74 -16.87
N ILE A 134 2.19 5.93 -16.45
CA ILE A 134 0.89 6.48 -16.89
C ILE A 134 0.83 6.56 -18.42
N LYS A 135 1.90 7.01 -19.09
CA LYS A 135 1.95 7.04 -20.56
C LYS A 135 1.73 5.65 -21.16
N LYS A 136 2.42 4.63 -20.64
CA LYS A 136 2.27 3.24 -21.09
C LYS A 136 0.90 2.65 -20.81
N LEU A 137 0.28 2.99 -19.69
CA LEU A 137 -1.07 2.55 -19.37
C LEU A 137 -2.12 3.18 -20.29
N LYS A 138 -1.95 4.46 -20.64
CA LYS A 138 -2.82 5.15 -21.61
C LYS A 138 -2.71 4.55 -23.02
N GLU A 139 -1.51 4.15 -23.45
CA GLU A 139 -1.32 3.40 -24.71
C GLU A 139 -2.07 2.05 -24.72
N MET A 140 -2.42 1.51 -23.56
CA MET A 140 -3.18 0.26 -23.38
C MET A 140 -4.66 0.49 -23.06
N ASP A 141 -5.17 1.72 -23.20
CA ASP A 141 -6.54 2.10 -22.83
C ASP A 141 -6.91 1.79 -21.37
N VAL A 142 -5.93 1.86 -20.46
CA VAL A 142 -6.14 1.65 -19.02
C VAL A 142 -6.37 2.98 -18.30
N GLU A 143 -7.47 3.05 -17.56
CA GLU A 143 -7.84 4.23 -16.77
C GLU A 143 -6.80 4.52 -15.68
N CYS A 144 -6.34 5.77 -15.63
CA CYS A 144 -5.37 6.25 -14.66
C CYS A 144 -5.91 7.50 -13.96
N ILE A 145 -5.90 7.51 -12.64
CA ILE A 145 -6.29 8.65 -11.81
C ILE A 145 -5.09 9.02 -10.93
N VAL A 146 -4.68 10.29 -10.99
CA VAL A 146 -3.73 10.87 -10.03
C VAL A 146 -4.56 11.50 -8.92
N ALA A 147 -4.42 10.98 -7.70
CA ALA A 147 -5.10 11.52 -6.54
C ALA A 147 -4.63 12.96 -6.27
N PRO A 148 -5.45 13.84 -5.65
CA PRO A 148 -4.98 15.17 -5.24
C PRO A 148 -3.81 15.09 -4.26
N TYR A 149 -3.85 14.08 -3.38
CA TYR A 149 -2.82 13.76 -2.41
C TYR A 149 -2.56 12.25 -2.41
N GLU A 150 -3.10 11.49 -1.45
CA GLU A 150 -2.80 10.06 -1.31
C GLU A 150 -3.79 9.18 -2.07
N ALA A 151 -3.25 8.16 -2.72
CA ALA A 151 -4.00 7.11 -3.39
C ALA A 151 -4.96 6.41 -2.43
N ASP A 152 -4.61 6.25 -1.14
CA ASP A 152 -5.47 5.61 -0.14
C ASP A 152 -6.84 6.27 -0.04
N SER A 153 -6.86 7.60 0.07
CA SER A 153 -8.09 8.38 0.19
C SER A 153 -8.93 8.32 -1.09
N GLN A 154 -8.28 8.34 -2.26
CA GLN A 154 -8.93 8.25 -3.56
C GLN A 154 -9.53 6.85 -3.79
N LEU A 155 -8.79 5.79 -3.47
CA LEU A 155 -9.23 4.40 -3.53
C LEU A 155 -10.42 4.16 -2.61
N ALA A 156 -10.36 4.68 -1.39
CA ALA A 156 -11.46 4.57 -0.44
C ALA A 156 -12.71 5.31 -0.91
N PHE A 157 -12.56 6.50 -1.50
CA PHE A 157 -13.68 7.23 -2.10
C PHE A 157 -14.35 6.42 -3.22
N LEU A 158 -13.56 5.88 -4.16
CA LEU A 158 -14.07 5.06 -5.26
C LEU A 158 -14.74 3.77 -4.74
N SER A 159 -14.19 3.14 -3.70
CA SER A 159 -14.78 1.95 -3.09
C SER A 159 -16.08 2.24 -2.35
N LYS A 160 -16.15 3.34 -1.60
CA LYS A 160 -17.36 3.76 -0.85
C LYS A 160 -18.50 4.12 -1.78
N THR A 161 -18.19 4.77 -2.90
CA THR A 161 -19.15 5.18 -3.94
C THR A 161 -19.44 4.09 -4.98
N ASP A 162 -19.00 2.84 -4.75
CA ASP A 162 -19.24 1.67 -5.61
C ASP A 162 -18.73 1.81 -7.06
N GLN A 163 -17.80 2.75 -7.31
CA GLN A 163 -17.14 2.91 -8.60
C GLN A 163 -16.13 1.80 -8.87
N ILE A 164 -15.58 1.18 -7.82
CA ILE A 164 -14.73 -0.01 -7.86
C ILE A 164 -15.23 -1.06 -6.85
N GLN A 165 -15.10 -2.34 -7.18
CA GLN A 165 -15.60 -3.45 -6.36
C GLN A 165 -14.55 -4.02 -5.39
N CYS A 166 -13.27 -3.75 -5.64
CA CYS A 166 -12.14 -4.16 -4.81
C CYS A 166 -10.95 -3.22 -5.03
N VAL A 167 -10.06 -3.16 -4.04
CA VAL A 167 -8.76 -2.48 -4.12
C VAL A 167 -7.64 -3.50 -4.02
N ILE A 168 -6.65 -3.43 -4.92
CA ILE A 168 -5.39 -4.18 -4.80
C ILE A 168 -4.35 -3.26 -4.18
N SER A 169 -3.79 -3.64 -3.02
CA SER A 169 -2.73 -2.90 -2.33
C SER A 169 -2.04 -3.79 -1.29
N GLU A 170 -0.90 -3.36 -0.77
CA GLU A 170 -0.22 -3.93 0.40
C GLU A 170 -0.33 -3.02 1.64
N ASP A 171 -1.13 -1.96 1.56
CA ASP A 171 -1.35 -1.02 2.66
C ASP A 171 -2.64 -1.33 3.41
N SER A 172 -2.51 -1.65 4.70
CA SER A 172 -3.65 -1.93 5.56
C SER A 172 -4.46 -0.68 5.90
N ASP A 173 -3.92 0.52 5.68
CA ASP A 173 -4.61 1.77 5.93
C ASP A 173 -5.88 1.89 5.07
N LEU A 174 -5.93 1.24 3.91
CA LEU A 174 -7.15 1.20 3.09
C LEU A 174 -8.37 0.64 3.83
N LEU A 175 -8.18 -0.29 4.76
CA LEU A 175 -9.27 -0.80 5.60
C LEU A 175 -9.76 0.26 6.58
N THR A 176 -8.86 1.08 7.14
CA THR A 176 -9.25 2.18 8.04
C THR A 176 -9.82 3.36 7.29
N PHE A 177 -9.39 3.62 6.06
CA PHE A 177 -10.09 4.55 5.18
C PHE A 177 -11.49 4.06 4.76
N GLY A 178 -11.81 2.79 4.99
CA GLY A 178 -13.15 2.22 4.79
C GLY A 178 -13.37 1.62 3.40
N CYS A 179 -12.31 1.12 2.76
CA CYS A 179 -12.47 0.29 1.56
C CYS A 179 -13.28 -0.97 1.90
N LYS A 180 -14.31 -1.26 1.10
CA LYS A 180 -15.23 -2.38 1.38
C LYS A 180 -14.55 -3.74 1.27
N ARG A 181 -13.60 -3.87 0.33
CA ARG A 181 -12.81 -5.08 0.04
C ARG A 181 -11.41 -4.68 -0.40
N VAL A 182 -10.40 -5.31 0.18
CA VAL A 182 -9.00 -5.11 -0.20
C VAL A 182 -8.35 -6.47 -0.44
N LEU A 183 -7.73 -6.64 -1.60
CA LEU A 183 -6.96 -7.82 -1.99
C LEU A 183 -5.47 -7.53 -1.77
N PHE A 184 -4.94 -8.10 -0.69
CA PHE A 184 -3.54 -8.04 -0.32
C PHE A 184 -2.72 -9.13 -0.98
N LYS A 185 -1.40 -8.93 -1.08
CA LYS A 185 -0.43 -9.97 -1.47
C LYS A 185 -0.76 -10.68 -2.78
N MET A 186 -1.29 -9.95 -3.78
CA MET A 186 -1.58 -10.52 -5.09
C MET A 186 -0.27 -10.95 -5.78
N ASP A 187 -0.16 -12.23 -6.11
CA ASP A 187 1.00 -12.84 -6.77
C ASP A 187 0.97 -12.64 -8.30
N GLU A 188 1.91 -13.25 -9.01
CA GLU A 188 2.01 -13.15 -10.47
C GLU A 188 0.95 -13.96 -11.22
N GLN A 189 0.30 -14.89 -10.54
CA GLN A 189 -0.76 -15.74 -11.08
C GLN A 189 -2.14 -15.14 -10.83
N GLY A 190 -2.26 -14.17 -9.91
CA GLY A 190 -3.50 -13.45 -9.59
C GLY A 190 -4.17 -13.95 -8.31
N HIS A 191 -3.51 -14.79 -7.52
CA HIS A 191 -3.99 -15.17 -6.20
C HIS A 191 -3.57 -14.14 -5.16
N GLY A 192 -4.48 -13.79 -4.25
CA GLY A 192 -4.21 -12.90 -3.13
C GLY A 192 -5.03 -13.25 -1.88
N LYS A 193 -4.92 -12.40 -0.86
CA LYS A 193 -5.63 -12.49 0.41
C LYS A 193 -6.61 -11.34 0.52
N GLU A 194 -7.89 -11.63 0.39
CA GLU A 194 -8.96 -10.65 0.46
C GLU A 194 -9.43 -10.47 1.90
N ILE A 195 -9.57 -9.22 2.33
CA ILE A 195 -10.29 -8.86 3.55
C ILE A 195 -11.51 -8.03 3.17
N ARG A 196 -12.67 -8.41 3.73
CA ARG A 196 -13.93 -7.67 3.57
C ARG A 196 -14.23 -6.92 4.85
N LEU A 197 -14.44 -5.61 4.75
CA LEU A 197 -14.69 -4.76 5.92
C LEU A 197 -15.95 -5.22 6.70
N LYS A 198 -16.97 -5.71 5.99
CA LYS A 198 -18.19 -6.27 6.61
C LYS A 198 -17.94 -7.51 7.48
N ASN A 199 -16.80 -8.19 7.32
CA ASN A 199 -16.46 -9.40 8.06
C ASN A 199 -15.66 -9.08 9.34
N LEU A 200 -15.41 -7.81 9.68
CA LEU A 200 -14.64 -7.46 10.87
C LEU A 200 -15.21 -8.06 12.17
N GLY A 201 -16.53 -8.19 12.28
CA GLY A 201 -17.16 -8.84 13.44
C GLY A 201 -16.86 -10.34 13.58
N ALA A 202 -16.30 -10.99 12.56
CA ALA A 202 -15.93 -12.41 12.56
C ALA A 202 -14.46 -12.67 12.92
N VAL A 203 -13.70 -11.62 13.27
CA VAL A 203 -12.31 -11.78 13.75
C VAL A 203 -12.30 -12.60 15.04
N THR A 204 -11.40 -13.57 15.14
CA THR A 204 -11.34 -14.49 16.28
C THR A 204 -10.43 -14.01 17.41
N ASP A 205 -9.39 -13.23 17.08
CA ASP A 205 -8.40 -12.76 18.06
C ASP A 205 -8.93 -11.65 18.96
N VAL A 206 -9.91 -10.89 18.47
CA VAL A 206 -10.56 -9.75 19.14
C VAL A 206 -12.02 -9.67 18.72
N ASN A 207 -12.87 -9.10 19.57
CA ASN A 207 -14.30 -9.00 19.33
C ASN A 207 -14.66 -7.58 18.86
N PHE A 208 -14.89 -7.45 17.56
CA PHE A 208 -15.40 -6.22 16.93
C PHE A 208 -16.94 -6.19 16.79
N VAL A 209 -17.67 -7.11 17.42
CA VAL A 209 -19.15 -7.07 17.41
C VAL A 209 -19.62 -5.76 18.04
N ASN A 210 -20.52 -5.06 17.35
CA ASN A 210 -21.03 -3.73 17.71
C ASN A 210 -19.99 -2.59 17.70
N TRP A 211 -18.81 -2.78 17.09
CA TRP A 211 -17.89 -1.68 16.85
C TRP A 211 -18.30 -0.94 15.58
N SER A 212 -18.33 0.40 15.66
CA SER A 212 -18.46 1.22 14.46
C SER A 212 -17.13 1.29 13.71
N HIS A 213 -17.19 1.70 12.45
CA HIS A 213 -15.97 1.92 11.67
C HIS A 213 -15.09 3.00 12.28
N GLU A 214 -15.69 4.03 12.85
CA GLU A 214 -15.01 5.13 13.56
C GLU A 214 -14.24 4.60 14.79
N MET A 215 -14.80 3.67 15.56
CA MET A 215 -14.09 3.05 16.69
C MET A 215 -12.83 2.30 16.24
N ILE A 216 -12.89 1.63 15.08
CA ILE A 216 -11.74 0.93 14.50
C ILE A 216 -10.69 1.93 14.00
N GLN A 217 -11.12 3.02 13.36
CA GLN A 217 -10.24 4.11 12.95
C GLN A 217 -9.53 4.72 14.16
N GLU A 218 -10.28 5.05 15.22
CA GLU A 218 -9.74 5.59 16.47
C GLU A 218 -8.74 4.64 17.14
N MET A 219 -9.06 3.35 17.22
CA MET A 219 -8.12 2.32 17.67
C MET A 219 -6.81 2.34 16.86
N CYS A 220 -6.91 2.45 15.54
CA CYS A 220 -5.72 2.48 14.67
C CYS A 220 -4.90 3.77 14.86
N VAL A 221 -5.56 4.92 15.02
CA VAL A 221 -4.94 6.20 15.34
C VAL A 221 -4.21 6.13 16.68
N LEU A 222 -4.84 5.57 17.72
CA LEU A 222 -4.21 5.37 19.04
C LEU A 222 -2.99 4.46 18.99
N SER A 223 -3.02 3.44 18.13
CA SER A 223 -1.88 2.53 17.93
C SER A 223 -0.72 3.13 17.13
N GLY A 224 -0.89 4.35 16.61
CA GLY A 224 0.05 5.02 15.72
C GLY A 224 -0.22 4.70 14.26
N CYS A 225 -0.23 5.75 13.42
CA CYS A 225 -0.40 5.64 11.98
C CYS A 225 0.54 6.64 11.28
N ASP A 226 0.34 6.86 9.98
CA ASP A 226 1.16 7.81 9.23
C ASP A 226 0.93 9.29 9.57
N TYR A 227 -0.22 9.63 10.15
CA TYR A 227 -0.58 11.01 10.48
C TYR A 227 -0.25 11.40 11.92
N VAL A 228 -0.16 10.42 12.82
CA VAL A 228 0.13 10.66 14.24
C VAL A 228 0.98 9.54 14.82
N GLN A 229 1.96 9.91 15.63
CA GLN A 229 2.77 8.95 16.37
C GLN A 229 1.94 8.22 17.42
N SER A 230 2.26 6.95 17.68
CA SER A 230 1.65 6.18 18.76
C SER A 230 1.97 6.80 20.12
N ILE A 231 1.04 6.70 21.07
CA ILE A 231 1.32 7.00 22.47
C ILE A 231 2.35 5.98 23.00
N PRO A 232 3.39 6.40 23.75
CA PRO A 232 4.37 5.47 24.31
C PRO A 232 3.71 4.31 25.08
N GLY A 233 4.04 3.07 24.70
CA GLY A 233 3.48 1.86 25.29
C GLY A 233 2.09 1.44 24.74
N VAL A 234 1.52 2.20 23.80
CA VAL A 234 0.20 1.89 23.20
C VAL A 234 0.39 1.34 21.79
N GLY A 235 0.46 0.01 21.70
CA GLY A 235 0.34 -0.71 20.42
C GLY A 235 -1.10 -1.15 20.14
N LEU A 236 -1.34 -1.78 18.99
CA LEU A 236 -2.68 -2.16 18.51
C LEU A 236 -3.53 -2.94 19.54
N LYS A 237 -2.93 -3.92 20.24
CA LYS A 237 -3.63 -4.69 21.29
C LYS A 237 -4.06 -3.82 22.47
N ARG A 238 -3.22 -2.86 22.89
CA ARG A 238 -3.53 -1.96 23.99
C ARG A 238 -4.58 -0.93 23.56
N ALA A 239 -4.46 -0.39 22.35
CA ALA A 239 -5.46 0.48 21.75
C ALA A 239 -6.83 -0.19 21.66
N TYR A 240 -6.89 -1.47 21.28
CA TYR A 240 -8.13 -2.25 21.28
C TYR A 240 -8.77 -2.33 22.68
N GLN A 241 -7.98 -2.64 23.71
CA GLN A 241 -8.48 -2.70 25.10
C GLN A 241 -9.07 -1.36 25.55
N LEU A 242 -8.33 -0.28 25.29
CA LEU A 242 -8.74 1.09 25.59
C LEU A 242 -10.07 1.44 24.90
N MET A 243 -10.17 1.18 23.59
CA MET A 243 -11.40 1.44 22.83
C MET A 243 -12.57 0.55 23.25
N ARG A 244 -12.32 -0.69 23.67
CA ARG A 244 -13.36 -1.57 24.21
C ARG A 244 -13.95 -1.02 25.51
N ASP A 245 -13.10 -0.49 26.39
CA ASP A 245 -13.48 -0.09 27.74
C ASP A 245 -14.10 1.33 27.75
N PHE A 246 -13.59 2.26 26.93
CA PHE A 246 -14.03 3.66 26.91
C PHE A 246 -14.93 4.04 25.72
N LYS A 247 -14.88 3.29 24.61
CA LYS A 247 -15.63 3.51 23.36
C LYS A 247 -15.39 4.86 22.67
N ASP A 248 -14.42 5.64 23.12
CA ASP A 248 -14.08 6.97 22.61
C ASP A 248 -12.60 7.25 22.88
N ALA A 249 -11.83 7.57 21.85
CA ALA A 249 -10.39 7.78 21.96
C ALA A 249 -9.98 9.02 22.78
N LYS A 250 -10.86 10.01 23.00
CA LYS A 250 -10.54 11.17 23.85
C LYS A 250 -10.67 10.84 25.33
N ARG A 251 -11.51 9.86 25.66
CA ARG A 251 -11.70 9.36 27.03
C ARG A 251 -10.66 8.32 27.44
N ALA A 252 -10.14 7.58 26.46
CA ALA A 252 -9.22 6.47 26.64
C ALA A 252 -7.77 6.93 26.83
#